data_AF-A0A1H4ICY3-F1
#
_entry.id   AF-A0A1H4ICY3-F1
#
_cell.length_a   1.000
_cell.length_b   1.000
_cell.length_c   1.000
_cell.angle_alpha   90.00
_cell.angle_beta   90.00
_cell.angle_gamma   90.00
#
_symmetry.space_group_name_H-M   'P 1'
#
loop_
_entity.id
_entity.type
_entity.pdbx_description
1 polymer ?
#
loop_
_entity_poly.entity_id
_entity_poly.type
_entity_poly.pdbx_seq_one_letter_code
_entity_poly.pdbx_strand_id
1 'polypeptide(L)'
;MTRPLTSIERSIQGRNDWLKEEERKAIERRGEIGRMEFWLRVTRSRITKDVKAGRNDVIPGFTSVCRLFKLAIDKRAEGDARLWNHLMQYASQVLEQHDPRN
;
A
#
# COMPACT_ATOMS: atom_id res chain seq x y z
N MET A 1 -24.36 -22.73 11.78
CA MET A 1 -24.81 -21.32 11.75
C MET A 1 -23.61 -20.44 12.09
N THR A 2 -23.20 -19.57 11.18
CA THR A 2 -22.16 -18.56 11.44
C THR A 2 -22.75 -17.44 12.28
N ARG A 3 -22.08 -17.05 13.37
CA ARG A 3 -22.53 -15.95 14.23
C ARG A 3 -22.59 -14.64 13.43
N PRO A 4 -23.54 -13.73 13.71
CA PRO A 4 -23.53 -12.40 13.11
C PRO A 4 -22.21 -11.69 13.39
N LEU A 5 -21.71 -10.95 12.39
CA LEU A 5 -20.52 -10.11 12.55
C LEU A 5 -20.78 -8.99 13.56
N THR A 6 -19.79 -8.76 14.42
CA THR A 6 -19.74 -7.59 15.30
C THR A 6 -19.67 -6.30 14.48
N SER A 7 -19.93 -5.16 15.12
CA SER A 7 -19.83 -3.85 14.46
C SER A 7 -18.42 -3.58 13.91
N ILE A 8 -17.38 -4.01 14.62
CA ILE A 8 -15.99 -3.86 14.21
C ILE A 8 -15.69 -4.73 12.99
N GLU A 9 -16.07 -6.01 13.02
CA GLU A 9 -15.89 -6.95 11.90
C GLU A 9 -16.61 -6.43 10.63
N ARG A 10 -17.82 -5.87 10.76
CA ARG A 10 -18.52 -5.23 9.64
C ARG A 10 -17.80 -3.99 9.09
N SER A 11 -17.24 -3.16 9.97
CA SER A 11 -16.50 -1.97 9.54
C SER A 11 -15.21 -2.33 8.81
N ILE A 12 -14.50 -3.37 9.26
CA ILE A 12 -13.30 -3.89 8.59
C ILE A 12 -13.67 -4.47 7.23
N GLN A 13 -14.69 -5.33 7.18
CA GLN A 13 -15.17 -5.93 5.93
C GLN A 13 -15.56 -4.85 4.90
N GLY A 14 -16.35 -3.85 5.31
CA GLY A 14 -16.76 -2.77 4.41
C GLY A 14 -15.58 -1.93 3.88
N ARG A 15 -14.54 -1.72 4.70
CA ARG A 15 -13.31 -1.07 4.24
C ARG A 15 -12.55 -1.93 3.24
N ASN A 16 -12.44 -3.23 3.49
CA ASN A 16 -11.74 -4.17 2.63
C ASN A 16 -12.44 -4.28 1.26
N ASP A 17 -13.76 -4.37 1.25
CA ASP A 17 -14.57 -4.39 0.02
C ASP A 17 -14.43 -3.08 -0.76
N TRP A 18 -14.45 -1.94 -0.07
CA TRP A 18 -14.21 -0.64 -0.70
C TRP A 18 -12.82 -0.56 -1.35
N LEU A 19 -11.78 -1.06 -0.68
CA LEU A 19 -10.41 -1.07 -1.24
C LEU A 19 -10.33 -1.92 -2.51
N LYS A 20 -10.92 -3.12 -2.51
CA LYS A 20 -10.96 -4.02 -3.67
C LYS A 20 -11.66 -3.36 -4.86
N GLU A 21 -12.82 -2.77 -4.63
CA GLU A 21 -13.63 -2.18 -5.68
C GLU A 21 -13.00 -0.91 -6.27
N GLU A 22 -12.45 -0.02 -5.44
CA GLU A 22 -11.83 1.20 -5.94
C GLU A 22 -10.50 0.94 -6.65
N GLU A 23 -9.72 -0.06 -6.20
CA GLU A 23 -8.54 -0.51 -6.93
C GLU A 23 -8.92 -1.08 -8.29
N ARG A 24 -9.96 -1.92 -8.36
CA ARG A 24 -10.49 -2.47 -9.61
C ARG A 24 -10.87 -1.36 -10.60
N LYS A 25 -11.66 -0.38 -10.17
CA LYS A 25 -12.04 0.77 -11.01
C LYS A 25 -10.83 1.57 -11.49
N ALA A 26 -9.81 1.73 -10.65
CA ALA A 26 -8.60 2.45 -11.03
C ALA A 26 -7.83 1.70 -12.12
N ILE A 27 -7.73 0.37 -12.02
CA ILE A 27 -7.15 -0.50 -13.04
C ILE A 27 -7.95 -0.42 -14.35
N GLU A 28 -9.28 -0.51 -14.29
CA GLU A 28 -10.14 -0.45 -15.47
C GLU A 28 -9.99 0.87 -16.25
N ARG A 29 -9.71 1.98 -15.55
CA ARG A 29 -9.56 3.30 -16.17
C ARG A 29 -8.16 3.56 -16.73
N ARG A 30 -7.11 3.10 -16.04
CA ARG A 30 -5.72 3.53 -16.31
C ARG A 30 -4.68 2.42 -16.23
N GLY A 31 -5.11 1.15 -16.18
CA GLY A 31 -4.23 -0.01 -16.03
C GLY A 31 -3.42 0.01 -14.72
N GLU A 32 -2.22 -0.56 -14.75
CA GLU A 32 -1.33 -0.64 -13.58
C GLU A 32 -0.90 0.74 -13.04
N ILE A 33 -0.86 1.77 -13.90
CA ILE A 33 -0.65 3.16 -13.45
C ILE A 33 -1.80 3.58 -12.53
N GLY A 34 -3.04 3.23 -12.89
CA GLY A 34 -4.21 3.49 -12.06
C GLY A 34 -4.12 2.81 -10.69
N ARG A 35 -3.65 1.56 -10.64
CA ARG A 35 -3.40 0.84 -9.39
C ARG A 35 -2.38 1.57 -8.51
N MET A 36 -1.26 1.98 -9.09
CA MET A 36 -0.22 2.73 -8.37
C MET A 36 -0.77 4.05 -7.79
N GLU A 37 -1.46 4.84 -8.61
CA GLU A 37 -2.04 6.12 -8.18
C GLU A 37 -3.09 5.95 -7.09
N PHE A 38 -3.90 4.90 -7.17
CA PHE A 38 -4.88 4.55 -6.14
C PHE A 38 -4.20 4.35 -4.78
N TRP A 39 -3.16 3.51 -4.72
CA TRP A 39 -2.45 3.23 -3.47
C TRP A 39 -1.70 4.45 -2.93
N LEU A 40 -1.14 5.29 -3.81
CA LEU A 40 -0.53 6.57 -3.41
C LEU A 40 -1.57 7.49 -2.74
N ARG A 41 -2.77 7.60 -3.31
CA ARG A 41 -3.87 8.41 -2.76
C ARG A 41 -4.34 7.91 -1.40
N VAL A 42 -4.52 6.60 -1.25
CA VAL A 42 -4.92 5.97 0.03
C VAL A 42 -3.85 6.21 1.10
N THR A 43 -2.58 5.99 0.76
CA THR A 43 -1.45 6.18 1.67
C THR A 43 -1.33 7.64 2.11
N ARG A 44 -1.40 8.61 1.18
CA ARG A 44 -1.39 10.05 1.50
C ARG A 44 -2.52 10.43 2.47
N SER A 45 -3.71 9.89 2.25
CA SER A 45 -4.86 10.13 3.10
C SER A 45 -4.64 9.59 4.52
N ARG A 46 -3.98 8.43 4.65
CA ARG A 46 -3.62 7.86 5.96
C ARG A 46 -2.54 8.69 6.66
N ILE A 47 -1.47 9.06 5.96
CA ILE A 47 -0.41 9.94 6.48
C ILE A 47 -1.01 11.22 7.04
N THR A 48 -1.91 11.86 6.29
CA THR A 48 -2.59 13.10 6.74
C THR A 48 -3.37 12.90 8.03
N LYS A 49 -4.04 11.76 8.20
CA LYS A 49 -4.77 11.42 9.43
C LYS A 49 -3.80 11.18 10.60
N ASP A 50 -2.69 10.50 10.36
CA ASP A 50 -1.70 10.19 11.40
C ASP A 50 -0.98 11.46 11.88
N VAL A 51 -0.63 12.37 10.97
CA VAL A 51 -0.08 13.70 11.30
C VAL A 51 -1.06 14.51 12.16
N LYS A 52 -2.35 14.54 11.78
CA LYS A 52 -3.39 15.20 12.59
C LYS A 52 -3.55 14.60 13.98
N ALA A 53 -3.21 13.32 14.15
CA ALA A 53 -3.21 12.63 15.42
C ALA A 53 -1.87 12.75 16.19
N GLY A 54 -0.95 13.60 15.75
CA GLY A 54 0.34 13.86 16.40
C GLY A 54 1.45 12.85 16.08
N ARG A 55 1.20 11.88 15.19
CA ARG A 55 2.22 10.90 14.73
C ARG A 55 3.00 11.50 13.55
N ASN A 56 4.03 12.29 13.86
CA ASN A 56 4.82 13.01 12.85
C ASN A 56 5.95 12.17 12.23
N ASP A 57 6.26 11.00 12.79
CA ASP A 57 7.26 10.04 12.32
C ASP A 57 6.90 9.41 10.96
N VAL A 58 5.62 9.40 10.60
CA VAL A 58 5.12 8.83 9.35
C VAL A 58 5.63 9.55 8.10
N ILE A 59 5.93 10.86 8.19
CA ILE A 59 6.46 11.63 7.05
C ILE A 59 7.90 11.20 6.74
N PRO A 60 8.86 11.26 7.68
CA PRO A 60 10.21 10.73 7.48
C PRO A 60 10.24 9.26 7.04
N GLY A 61 9.35 8.43 7.60
CA GLY A 61 9.20 7.03 7.20
C GLY A 61 8.82 6.88 5.73
N PHE A 62 7.75 7.55 5.29
CA PHE A 62 7.32 7.54 3.89
C PHE A 62 8.42 8.07 2.95
N THR A 63 9.07 9.18 3.31
CA THR A 63 10.18 9.75 2.53
C THR A 63 11.32 8.74 2.34
N SER A 64 11.66 8.00 3.39
CA SER A 64 12.73 6.98 3.34
C SER A 64 12.38 5.84 2.39
N VAL A 65 11.13 5.36 2.41
CA VAL A 65 10.64 4.33 1.48
C VAL A 65 10.69 4.81 0.03
N CYS A 66 10.27 6.05 -0.26
CA CYS A 66 10.36 6.61 -1.62
C CYS A 66 11.81 6.70 -2.11
N ARG A 67 12.74 7.15 -1.26
CA ARG A 67 14.17 7.23 -1.59
C ARG A 67 14.75 5.84 -1.85
N LEU A 68 14.41 4.85 -1.03
CA LEU A 68 14.84 3.46 -1.20
C LEU A 68 14.33 2.88 -2.53
N PHE A 69 13.06 3.09 -2.86
CA PHE A 69 12.49 2.59 -4.10
C PHE A 69 13.15 3.24 -5.32
N LYS A 70 13.40 4.55 -5.30
CA LYS A 70 14.15 5.24 -6.36
C LYS A 70 15.55 4.65 -6.53
N LEU A 71 16.29 4.49 -5.43
CA LEU A 71 17.63 3.90 -5.44
C LEU A 71 17.63 2.49 -6.04
N ALA A 72 16.63 1.66 -5.70
CA ALA A 72 16.50 0.32 -6.23
C ALA A 72 16.27 0.31 -7.76
N ILE A 73 15.48 1.26 -8.27
CA ILE A 73 15.29 1.44 -9.73
C ILE A 73 16.59 1.86 -10.39
N ASP A 74 17.28 2.87 -9.85
CA ASP A 74 18.53 3.38 -10.42
C ASP A 74 19.58 2.26 -10.48
N LYS A 75 19.80 1.53 -9.38
CA LYS A 75 20.76 0.42 -9.30
C LYS A 75 20.44 -0.70 -10.27
N ARG A 76 19.15 -1.03 -10.45
CA ARG A 76 18.71 -2.00 -11.44
C ARG A 76 19.03 -1.56 -12.86
N ALA A 77 18.83 -0.29 -13.19
CA ALA A 77 19.18 0.26 -14.50
C ALA A 77 20.69 0.28 -14.75
N GLU A 78 21.50 0.42 -13.70
CA GLU A 78 22.97 0.28 -13.72
C GLU A 78 23.45 -1.17 -13.83
N GLY A 79 22.56 -2.16 -13.82
CA GLY A 79 22.88 -3.59 -13.92
C GLY A 79 23.02 -4.31 -12.58
N ASP A 80 22.88 -3.63 -11.43
CA ASP A 80 22.85 -4.25 -10.11
C ASP A 80 21.40 -4.39 -9.60
N ALA A 81 20.77 -5.51 -9.93
CA ALA A 81 19.39 -5.79 -9.55
C ALA A 81 19.21 -6.32 -8.11
N ARG A 82 20.28 -6.49 -7.32
CA ARG A 82 20.19 -7.14 -5.99
C ARG A 82 19.24 -6.41 -5.04
N LEU A 83 19.39 -5.08 -4.96
CA LEU A 83 18.55 -4.26 -4.09
C LEU A 83 17.08 -4.32 -4.51
N TRP A 84 16.81 -4.27 -5.82
CA TRP A 84 15.47 -4.42 -6.37
C TRP A 84 14.85 -5.78 -5.99
N ASN A 85 15.59 -6.87 -6.19
CA ASN A 85 15.10 -8.22 -5.92
C ASN A 85 14.77 -8.40 -4.43
N HIS A 86 15.65 -7.96 -3.53
CA HIS A 86 15.39 -8.02 -2.09
C HIS A 86 14.15 -7.21 -1.69
N LEU A 87 14.01 -5.99 -2.23
CA LEU A 87 12.88 -5.13 -1.93
C LEU A 87 11.56 -5.75 -2.41
N MET A 88 11.52 -6.30 -3.63
CA MET A 88 10.32 -6.93 -4.18
C MET A 88 9.98 -8.24 -3.47
N GLN A 89 10.98 -9.04 -3.12
CA GLN A 89 10.77 -10.26 -2.34
C GLN A 89 10.14 -9.95 -0.98
N TYR A 90 10.71 -8.99 -0.25
CA TYR A 90 10.16 -8.56 1.04
C TYR A 90 8.74 -8.01 0.90
N ALA A 91 8.50 -7.16 -0.11
CA ALA A 91 7.17 -6.60 -0.36
C ALA A 91 6.13 -7.70 -0.66
N SER A 92 6.45 -8.68 -1.52
CA SER A 92 5.55 -9.80 -1.84
C SER A 92 5.22 -10.61 -0.59
N GLN A 93 6.24 -11.00 0.17
CA GLN A 93 6.06 -11.80 1.38
C GLN A 93 5.18 -11.10 2.41
N VAL A 94 5.40 -9.80 2.64
CA VAL A 94 4.61 -9.03 3.61
C VAL A 94 3.17 -8.84 3.13
N LEU A 95 2.97 -8.52 1.85
CA LEU A 95 1.63 -8.30 1.31
C LEU A 95 0.82 -9.60 1.21
N GLU A 96 1.45 -10.75 1.01
CA GLU A 96 0.78 -12.05 1.08
C GLU A 96 0.28 -12.36 2.50
N GLN A 97 1.03 -11.97 3.54
CA GLN A 97 0.69 -12.22 4.94
C GLN A 97 -0.28 -11.17 5.52
N HIS A 98 -0.21 -9.94 5.03
CA HIS A 98 -0.86 -8.77 5.62
C HIS A 98 -1.54 -7.88 4.56
N ASP A 99 -2.16 -8.48 3.54
CA ASP A 99 -2.84 -7.74 2.47
C ASP A 99 -3.87 -6.76 3.08
N PRO A 100 -3.72 -5.43 2.88
CA PRO A 100 -4.65 -4.44 3.42
C PRO A 100 -6.09 -4.58 2.91
N ARG A 101 -6.35 -5.45 1.93
CA ARG A 101 -7.68 -5.75 1.37
C ARG A 101 -8.33 -6.99 2.00
N ASN A 102 -7.67 -7.69 2.92
CA ASN A 102 -8.16 -8.93 3.53
C ASN A 102 -8.23 -8.85 5.05
#